data_AF-A0A427Y4D2-F1
#
_entry.id   AF-A0A427Y4D2-F1
#
_cell.length_a   1.000
_cell.length_b   1.000
_cell.length_c   1.000
_cell.angle_alpha   90.00
_cell.angle_beta   90.00
_cell.angle_gamma   90.00
#
_symmetry.space_group_name_H-M   'P 1'
#
loop_
_entity.id
_entity.type
_entity.pdbx_description
1 polymer ?
#
loop_
_entity_poly.entity_id
_entity_poly.type
_entity_poly.pdbx_seq_one_letter_code
_entity_poly.pdbx_strand_id
1 'polypeptide(L)'
;MKREPSIESQGNPPSSPSHSSPASGSYVPSPAAKSPPKKRAKVKTETKPNVATSSRRARDTWTTDKCAELIELVITEGLKKGDVDGIAATLGVTRKQVTDQLCPNRSNLRATTIRAVRAAKR
;
A
#
# COMPACT_ATOMS: atom_id res chain seq x y z
N MET A 1 16.81 -15.37 -59.93
CA MET A 1 16.98 -13.99 -60.46
C MET A 1 15.76 -13.59 -61.27
N LYS A 2 14.74 -12.97 -60.64
CA LYS A 2 13.67 -12.23 -61.31
C LYS A 2 13.24 -11.08 -60.38
N ARG A 3 13.01 -9.93 -61.00
CA ARG A 3 13.05 -8.56 -60.46
C ARG A 3 11.79 -8.19 -59.68
N GLU A 4 11.97 -7.30 -58.71
CA GLU A 4 10.91 -6.50 -58.07
C GLU A 4 10.25 -5.52 -59.05
N PRO A 5 9.07 -4.99 -58.67
CA PRO A 5 8.87 -3.56 -58.79
C PRO A 5 8.46 -2.87 -57.48
N SER A 6 9.19 -1.80 -57.18
CA SER A 6 8.85 -0.71 -56.25
C SER A 6 7.49 -0.09 -56.56
N ILE A 7 6.77 0.32 -55.51
CA ILE A 7 5.76 1.37 -55.59
C ILE A 7 6.10 2.46 -54.59
N GLU A 8 6.58 3.56 -55.16
CA GLU A 8 6.83 4.84 -54.56
C GLU A 8 5.51 5.61 -54.47
N SER A 9 5.21 6.21 -53.32
CA SER A 9 4.22 7.29 -53.25
C SER A 9 4.75 8.39 -52.35
N GLN A 10 5.25 9.43 -53.00
CA GLN A 10 5.54 10.75 -52.45
C GLN A 10 4.24 11.55 -52.28
N GLY A 11 4.19 12.48 -51.31
CA GLY A 11 3.24 13.60 -51.36
C GLY A 11 2.88 14.27 -50.03
N ASN A 12 3.62 15.33 -49.71
CA ASN A 12 3.59 16.26 -48.57
C ASN A 12 2.26 17.03 -48.24
N PRO A 13 2.22 17.83 -47.12
CA PRO A 13 1.01 18.28 -46.39
C PRO A 13 0.52 19.71 -46.76
N PRO A 14 -0.58 20.21 -46.14
CA PRO A 14 -0.51 21.55 -45.53
C PRO A 14 -1.37 21.80 -44.26
N SER A 15 -0.76 22.53 -43.32
CA SER A 15 -1.20 23.79 -42.66
C SER A 15 -2.52 23.92 -41.87
N SER A 16 -2.36 24.30 -40.59
CA SER A 16 -3.34 24.92 -39.68
C SER A 16 -3.86 26.29 -40.14
N PRO A 17 -4.94 26.80 -39.50
CA PRO A 17 -4.86 28.15 -38.92
C PRO A 17 -5.44 28.28 -37.50
N SER A 18 -4.76 29.12 -36.72
CA SER A 18 -5.11 29.68 -35.40
C SER A 18 -6.45 30.41 -35.37
N HIS A 19 -7.15 30.38 -34.23
CA HIS A 19 -7.94 31.54 -33.79
C HIS A 19 -7.90 31.72 -32.26
N SER A 20 -7.66 32.97 -31.90
CA SER A 20 -7.29 33.52 -30.60
C SER A 20 -8.50 33.81 -29.69
N SER A 21 -8.25 33.81 -28.38
CA SER A 21 -9.07 34.47 -27.35
C SER A 21 -9.25 35.98 -27.62
N PRO A 22 -10.37 36.60 -27.20
CA PRO A 22 -10.45 37.31 -25.91
C PRO A 22 -11.84 37.05 -25.24
N ALA A 23 -12.20 37.43 -24.01
CA ALA A 23 -11.93 38.64 -23.26
C ALA A 23 -12.22 38.46 -21.76
N SER A 24 -11.63 39.38 -21.02
CA SER A 24 -11.83 39.74 -19.62
C SER A 24 -13.30 39.81 -19.17
N GLY A 25 -13.56 39.32 -17.96
CA GLY A 25 -14.81 39.48 -17.24
C GLY A 25 -14.58 39.25 -15.75
N SER A 26 -14.00 40.26 -15.08
CA SER A 26 -13.85 40.32 -13.63
C SER A 26 -15.23 40.49 -12.98
N TYR A 27 -15.63 39.56 -12.10
CA TYR A 27 -16.58 39.89 -11.05
C TYR A 27 -16.27 39.10 -9.77
N VAL A 28 -15.80 39.84 -8.78
CA VAL A 28 -15.65 39.43 -7.39
C VAL A 28 -16.96 39.73 -6.67
N PRO A 29 -17.46 38.78 -5.86
CA PRO A 29 -17.83 39.17 -4.50
C PRO A 29 -17.20 38.20 -3.48
N SER A 30 -16.27 38.76 -2.70
CA SER A 30 -15.86 38.28 -1.37
C SER A 30 -16.68 39.08 -0.33
N PRO A 31 -16.89 38.66 0.94
CA PRO A 31 -16.54 37.41 1.62
C PRO A 31 -17.76 36.74 2.32
N ALA A 32 -17.73 35.41 2.47
CA ALA A 32 -18.53 34.74 3.51
C ALA A 32 -17.60 33.90 4.39
N ALA A 33 -17.11 34.55 5.45
CA ALA A 33 -16.44 33.88 6.55
C ALA A 33 -17.40 32.85 7.18
N LYS A 34 -17.15 31.56 6.96
CA LYS A 34 -17.76 30.46 7.70
C LYS A 34 -16.67 29.62 8.34
N SER A 35 -16.37 30.03 9.57
CA SER A 35 -16.00 29.22 10.74
C SER A 35 -14.80 28.27 10.62
N PRO A 36 -13.75 28.46 11.44
CA PRO A 36 -12.65 27.49 11.54
C PRO A 36 -13.16 26.14 12.07
N PRO A 37 -12.58 25.01 11.62
CA PRO A 37 -12.93 23.69 12.14
C PRO A 37 -12.65 23.65 13.65
N LYS A 38 -13.67 23.25 14.41
CA LYS A 38 -13.61 23.04 15.86
C LYS A 38 -12.36 22.24 16.24
N LYS A 39 -11.47 22.87 17.02
CA LYS A 39 -10.41 22.20 17.78
C LYS A 39 -11.04 21.04 18.56
N ARG A 40 -10.79 19.79 18.17
CA ARG A 40 -11.13 18.63 19.01
C ARG A 40 -10.22 18.71 20.23
N ALA A 41 -10.84 18.89 21.39
CA ALA A 41 -10.16 18.89 22.67
C ALA A 41 -9.41 17.56 22.86
N LYS A 42 -8.18 17.71 23.34
CA LYS A 42 -7.29 16.65 23.80
C LYS A 42 -7.95 15.96 24.99
N VAL A 43 -8.60 14.82 24.76
CA VAL A 43 -9.02 13.96 25.87
C VAL A 43 -7.76 13.24 26.36
N LYS A 44 -7.18 13.78 27.43
CA LYS A 44 -6.18 13.13 28.25
C LYS A 44 -6.90 12.02 29.01
N THR A 45 -7.06 10.85 28.39
CA THR A 45 -7.46 9.65 29.13
C THR A 45 -6.25 9.25 29.97
N GLU A 46 -6.28 9.60 31.26
CA GLU A 46 -5.36 9.05 32.24
C GLU A 46 -5.69 7.57 32.41
N THR A 47 -5.10 6.74 31.55
CA THR A 47 -5.06 5.30 31.74
C THR A 47 -4.15 5.04 32.93
N LYS A 48 -4.75 4.86 34.10
CA LYS A 48 -4.09 4.30 35.28
C LYS A 48 -3.35 3.02 34.84
N PRO A 49 -2.05 2.86 35.12
CA PRO A 49 -1.44 1.56 34.98
C PRO A 49 -2.02 0.67 36.08
N ASN A 50 -3.03 -0.13 35.73
CA ASN A 50 -3.37 -1.30 36.52
C ASN A 50 -2.17 -2.25 36.40
N VAL A 51 -1.23 -2.12 37.34
CA VAL A 51 -0.13 -3.06 37.53
C VAL A 51 -0.77 -4.35 38.04
N ALA A 52 -1.34 -5.11 37.10
CA ALA A 52 -1.65 -6.50 37.32
C ALA A 52 -0.30 -7.20 37.41
N THR A 53 0.14 -7.43 38.65
CA THR A 53 1.21 -8.35 39.03
C THR A 53 0.84 -9.73 38.50
N SER A 54 1.14 -10.00 37.24
CA SER A 54 1.04 -11.34 36.66
C SER A 54 2.19 -12.17 37.22
N SER A 55 1.91 -12.80 38.35
CA SER A 55 2.29 -14.17 38.70
C SER A 55 3.28 -14.80 37.72
N ARG A 56 4.48 -15.13 38.24
CA ARG A 56 5.47 -16.03 37.63
C ARG A 56 4.81 -17.37 37.28
N ARG A 57 4.12 -17.44 36.14
CA ARG A 57 3.82 -18.71 35.50
C ARG A 57 5.13 -19.22 34.93
N ALA A 58 5.40 -20.50 35.19
CA ALA A 58 6.56 -21.23 34.68
C ALA A 58 6.85 -20.80 33.24
N ARG A 59 8.13 -20.48 32.96
CA ARG A 59 8.60 -19.97 31.68
C ARG A 59 7.98 -20.77 30.54
N ASP A 60 6.96 -20.19 29.91
CA ASP A 60 6.40 -20.72 28.68
C ASP A 60 7.54 -20.74 27.67
N THR A 61 7.95 -21.93 27.22
CA THR A 61 8.99 -22.10 26.21
C THR A 61 8.61 -21.37 24.93
N TRP A 62 7.32 -21.07 24.74
CA TRP A 62 6.75 -20.31 23.66
C TRP A 62 6.70 -18.81 23.95
N THR A 63 7.86 -18.17 23.88
CA THR A 63 7.97 -16.71 23.99
C THR A 63 7.39 -16.01 22.76
N THR A 64 6.95 -14.76 22.95
CA THR A 64 6.45 -13.91 21.87
C THR A 64 7.44 -13.77 20.71
N ASP A 65 8.73 -13.70 21.02
CA ASP A 65 9.79 -13.60 20.01
C ASP A 65 9.89 -14.88 19.18
N LYS A 66 9.82 -16.06 19.81
CA LYS A 66 9.81 -17.35 19.11
C LYS A 66 8.59 -17.51 18.20
N CYS A 67 7.42 -17.03 18.63
CA CYS A 67 6.24 -17.00 17.76
C CYS A 67 6.48 -16.14 16.51
N ALA A 68 7.05 -14.94 16.70
CA ALA A 68 7.32 -14.02 15.60
C ALA A 68 8.35 -14.61 14.62
N GLU A 69 9.41 -15.23 15.14
CA GLU A 69 10.43 -15.93 14.34
C GLU A 69 9.84 -17.12 13.57
N LEU A 70 8.95 -17.91 14.19
CA LEU A 70 8.27 -19.00 13.49
C LEU A 70 7.48 -18.47 12.30
N ILE A 71 6.69 -17.42 12.50
CA ILE A 71 5.88 -16.83 11.42
C ILE A 71 6.77 -16.29 10.30
N GLU A 72 7.87 -15.63 10.66
CA GLU A 72 8.86 -15.15 9.71
C GLU A 72 9.45 -16.27 8.85
N LEU A 73 9.79 -17.39 9.48
CA LEU A 73 10.33 -18.57 8.81
C LEU A 73 9.29 -19.21 7.89
N VAL A 74 8.05 -19.37 8.36
CA VAL A 74 6.94 -19.93 7.57
C VAL A 74 6.66 -19.08 6.35
N ILE A 75 6.60 -17.76 6.49
CA ILE A 75 6.39 -16.85 5.36
C ILE A 75 7.55 -16.93 4.37
N THR A 76 8.79 -16.96 4.87
CA THR A 76 9.99 -16.99 4.03
C THR A 76 10.13 -18.30 3.25
N GLU A 77 9.97 -19.45 3.92
CA GLU A 77 10.01 -20.75 3.28
C GLU A 77 8.79 -20.97 2.37
N GLY A 78 7.61 -20.48 2.79
CA GLY A 78 6.39 -20.48 2.00
C GLY A 78 6.52 -19.68 0.71
N LEU A 79 7.21 -18.54 0.72
CA LEU A 79 7.47 -17.77 -0.50
C LEU A 79 8.46 -18.47 -1.45
N LYS A 80 9.43 -19.23 -0.91
CA LYS A 80 10.43 -19.93 -1.72
C LYS A 80 9.90 -21.21 -2.36
N LYS A 81 9.10 -21.99 -1.62
CA LYS A 81 8.66 -23.33 -2.01
C LYS A 81 7.18 -23.40 -2.38
N GLY A 82 6.39 -22.42 -1.98
CA GLY A 82 4.96 -22.38 -2.23
C GLY A 82 4.62 -21.97 -3.65
N ASP A 83 3.49 -22.48 -4.13
CA ASP A 83 2.91 -22.10 -5.41
C ASP A 83 2.22 -20.73 -5.30
N VAL A 84 3.01 -19.67 -5.47
CA VAL A 84 2.52 -18.28 -5.42
C VAL A 84 1.53 -18.01 -6.56
N ASP A 85 1.68 -18.68 -7.70
CA ASP A 85 0.81 -18.51 -8.86
C ASP A 85 -0.57 -19.14 -8.62
N GLY A 86 -0.63 -20.34 -8.02
CA GLY A 86 -1.88 -20.95 -7.58
C GLY A 86 -2.62 -20.13 -6.52
N ILE A 87 -1.90 -19.54 -5.57
CA ILE A 87 -2.48 -18.62 -4.57
C ILE A 87 -3.03 -17.37 -5.26
N ALA A 88 -2.27 -16.78 -6.18
CA ALA A 88 -2.68 -15.61 -6.93
C ALA A 88 -3.94 -15.87 -7.77
N ALA A 89 -3.99 -17.02 -8.47
CA ALA A 89 -5.14 -17.46 -9.25
C ALA A 89 -6.39 -17.66 -8.38
N THR A 90 -6.23 -18.32 -7.22
CA THR A 90 -7.33 -18.56 -6.27
C THR A 90 -7.92 -17.25 -5.73
N LEU A 91 -7.06 -16.27 -5.48
CA LEU A 91 -7.45 -14.97 -4.94
C LEU A 91 -7.86 -13.95 -6.01
N GLY A 92 -7.69 -14.27 -7.30
CA GLY A 92 -7.94 -13.34 -8.41
C GLY A 92 -7.01 -12.11 -8.40
N VAL A 93 -5.80 -12.25 -7.87
CA VAL A 93 -4.80 -11.17 -7.80
C VAL A 93 -3.57 -11.53 -8.62
N THR A 94 -2.71 -10.55 -8.89
CA THR A 94 -1.44 -10.83 -9.56
C THR A 94 -0.43 -11.48 -8.62
N ARG A 95 0.42 -12.35 -9.15
CA ARG A 95 1.56 -12.94 -8.42
C ARG A 95 2.40 -11.87 -7.71
N LYS A 96 2.63 -10.74 -8.38
CA LYS A 96 3.39 -9.61 -7.82
C LYS A 96 2.74 -9.05 -6.56
N GLN A 97 1.41 -8.86 -6.56
CA GLN A 97 0.70 -8.38 -5.38
C GLN A 97 0.83 -9.34 -4.20
N VAL A 98 0.78 -10.66 -4.45
CA VAL A 98 0.99 -11.66 -3.40
C VAL A 98 2.42 -11.56 -2.84
N THR A 99 3.42 -11.52 -3.72
CA THR A 99 4.83 -11.38 -3.31
C THR A 99 5.07 -10.08 -2.53
N ASP A 100 4.50 -8.95 -2.97
CA ASP A 100 4.62 -7.66 -2.30
C ASP A 100 4.04 -7.70 -0.87
N GLN A 101 2.99 -8.50 -0.64
CA GLN A 101 2.42 -8.69 0.70
C GLN A 101 3.29 -9.53 1.65
N LEU A 102 4.22 -10.32 1.11
CA LEU A 102 5.10 -11.23 1.85
C LEU A 102 6.55 -10.73 1.95
N CYS A 103 6.92 -9.72 1.16
CA CYS A 103 8.25 -9.09 1.16
C CYS A 103 8.61 -8.51 2.55
N PRO A 104 9.89 -8.60 2.97
CA PRO A 104 10.34 -7.99 4.21
C PRO A 104 10.34 -6.45 4.11
N ASN A 105 10.36 -5.78 5.27
CA ASN A 105 10.58 -4.32 5.40
C ASN A 105 9.54 -3.43 4.70
N ARG A 106 8.33 -3.95 4.46
CA ARG A 106 7.18 -3.19 3.98
C ARG A 106 6.05 -3.27 4.99
N SER A 107 5.22 -2.24 5.06
CA SER A 107 3.99 -2.22 5.86
C SER A 107 2.93 -3.10 5.19
N ASN A 108 3.08 -4.41 5.28
CA ASN A 108 2.26 -5.39 4.57
C ASN A 108 1.73 -6.49 5.53
N LEU A 109 1.10 -7.52 4.96
CA LEU A 109 0.53 -8.64 5.73
C LEU A 109 1.56 -9.30 6.66
N ARG A 110 2.81 -9.50 6.19
CA ARG A 110 3.89 -10.02 7.02
C ARG A 110 4.16 -9.13 8.24
N ALA A 111 4.44 -7.84 8.02
CA ALA A 111 4.70 -6.90 9.11
C ALA A 111 3.51 -6.77 10.08
N THR A 112 2.30 -6.79 9.55
CA THR A 112 1.05 -6.72 10.34
C THR A 112 0.91 -7.94 11.23
N THR A 113 1.13 -9.14 10.71
CA THR A 113 1.01 -10.40 11.45
C THR A 113 2.05 -10.47 12.56
N ILE A 114 3.31 -10.15 12.27
CA ILE A 114 4.40 -10.14 13.26
C ILE A 114 4.12 -9.10 14.36
N ARG A 115 3.65 -7.91 13.98
CA ARG A 115 3.28 -6.87 14.94
C ARG A 115 2.10 -7.30 15.81
N ALA A 116 1.08 -7.93 15.24
CA ALA A 116 -0.07 -8.43 15.97
C ALA A 116 0.34 -9.49 17.01
N VAL A 117 1.20 -10.43 16.64
CA VAL A 117 1.73 -11.46 17.55
C VAL A 117 2.52 -10.82 18.70
N ARG A 118 3.36 -9.84 18.39
CA ARG A 118 4.11 -9.08 19.40
C ARG A 118 3.21 -8.27 20.34
N ALA A 119 2.06 -7.80 19.86
CA ALA A 119 1.10 -7.05 20.65
C ALA A 119 0.18 -7.95 21.48
N ALA A 120 -0.20 -9.13 20.99
CA ALA A 120 -1.19 -10.01 21.62
C ALA A 120 -0.68 -10.74 22.87
N LYS A 121 0.65 -10.97 22.99
CA LYS A 121 1.28 -11.60 24.16
C LYS A 121 1.89 -10.59 25.16
N ARG A 122 1.63 -9.28 25.00
CA ARG A 122 1.96 -8.24 25.98
C ARG A 122 0.81 -8.02 26.94
#